data_AF-A0A3D3PM47-F1
#
_entry.id   AF-A0A3D3PM47-F1
#
_cell.length_a   1.000
_cell.length_b   1.000
_cell.length_c   1.000
_cell.angle_alpha   90.00
_cell.angle_beta   90.00
_cell.angle_gamma   90.00
#
_symmetry.space_group_name_H-M   'P 1'
#
loop_
_entity.id
_entity.type
_entity.pdbx_description
1 polymer ?
#
loop_
_entity_poly.entity_id
_entity_poly.type
_entity_poly.pdbx_seq_one_letter_code
_entity_poly.pdbx_strand_id
1 'polypeptide(L)'
;AGRIEQIGTPQELYHKPNTRFVAGFIGSPRMNFIEAEIVETGVASALVRLVTGAVIRCTVDARDARAGDKVTLGMRPEHFRIDAQENLIETTVTFVESLGSTTHAYCAFPAAAQGDGEALTCELDGKTVLCGGDALMLSIPPEACYLFDAAGIAFHRHAAMPTRRCNLASAGSAAGGAPASRAAVAPPGEPDLLSALDTLP
;
A
#
# COMPACT_ATOMS: atom_id res chain seq x y z
N ALA A 1 32.02 -6.49 5.67
CA ALA A 1 31.61 -7.86 6.04
C ALA A 1 30.12 -8.02 5.73
N GLY A 2 29.72 -9.13 5.11
CA GLY A 2 28.31 -9.39 4.79
C GLY A 2 27.57 -9.84 6.05
N ARG A 3 26.80 -8.93 6.66
CA ARG A 3 25.87 -9.26 7.74
C ARG A 3 24.52 -9.56 7.11
N ILE A 4 23.90 -10.65 7.53
CA ILE A 4 22.50 -10.93 7.15
C ILE A 4 21.63 -9.98 7.96
N GLU A 5 20.92 -9.10 7.26
CA GLU A 5 20.06 -8.09 7.88
C GLU A 5 18.68 -8.66 8.27
N GLN A 6 18.09 -9.48 7.40
CA GLN A 6 16.81 -10.14 7.65
C GLN A 6 16.65 -11.37 6.75
N ILE A 7 15.97 -12.40 7.24
CA ILE A 7 15.59 -13.60 6.48
C ILE A 7 14.06 -13.69 6.47
N GLY A 8 13.47 -13.93 5.32
CA GLY A 8 12.04 -14.06 5.13
C GLY A 8 11.68 -14.27 3.67
N THR A 9 10.40 -14.49 3.37
CA THR A 9 9.89 -14.49 2.01
C THR A 9 9.97 -13.09 1.38
N PRO A 10 10.02 -12.96 0.05
CA PRO A 10 10.05 -11.65 -0.60
C PRO A 10 8.92 -10.70 -0.15
N GLN A 11 7.71 -11.23 0.06
CA GLN A 11 6.57 -10.44 0.55
C GLN A 11 6.75 -9.99 2.00
N GLU A 12 7.31 -10.85 2.87
CA GLU A 12 7.58 -10.46 4.26
C GLU A 12 8.63 -9.37 4.34
N LEU A 13 9.72 -9.49 3.58
CA LEU A 13 10.76 -8.46 3.51
C LEU A 13 10.21 -7.13 2.93
N TYR A 14 9.28 -7.22 1.98
CA TYR A 14 8.64 -6.04 1.39
C TYR A 14 7.70 -5.32 2.36
N HIS A 15 6.80 -6.06 3.02
CA HIS A 15 5.73 -5.49 3.85
C HIS A 15 6.12 -5.28 5.32
N LYS A 16 7.11 -6.04 5.82
CA LYS A 16 7.61 -6.00 7.20
C LYS A 16 9.14 -6.00 7.24
N PRO A 17 9.80 -4.97 6.67
CA PRO A 17 11.23 -4.79 6.86
C PRO A 17 11.52 -4.44 8.33
N ASN A 18 12.48 -5.11 8.94
CA ASN A 18 12.89 -4.84 10.32
C ASN A 18 13.85 -3.65 10.42
N THR A 19 14.50 -3.28 9.32
CA THR A 19 15.47 -2.18 9.28
C THR A 19 15.25 -1.29 8.08
N ARG A 20 15.66 -0.03 8.20
CA ARG A 20 15.65 0.97 7.12
C ARG A 20 16.45 0.47 5.91
N PHE A 21 17.55 -0.24 6.13
CA PHE A 21 18.37 -0.81 5.07
C PHE A 21 17.60 -1.84 4.24
N VAL A 22 16.92 -2.80 4.88
CA VAL A 22 16.10 -3.79 4.16
C VAL A 22 14.95 -3.10 3.42
N ALA A 23 14.30 -2.13 4.06
CA ALA A 23 13.20 -1.38 3.47
C ALA A 23 13.61 -0.61 2.19
N GLY A 24 14.83 -0.05 2.18
CA GLY A 24 15.36 0.70 1.04
C GLY A 24 15.93 -0.18 -0.07
N PHE A 25 16.34 -1.42 0.26
CA PHE A 25 16.90 -2.37 -0.70
C PHE A 25 15.83 -3.17 -1.46
N ILE A 26 14.68 -3.41 -0.82
CA ILE A 26 13.62 -4.26 -1.36
C ILE A 26 12.49 -3.41 -1.97
N GLY A 27 12.39 -3.47 -3.30
CA GLY A 27 11.40 -2.76 -4.12
C GLY A 27 12.06 -1.91 -5.21
N SER A 28 11.36 -1.77 -6.34
CA SER A 28 11.76 -0.86 -7.42
C SER A 28 10.49 -0.16 -7.92
N PRO A 29 10.36 1.17 -7.78
CA PRO A 29 11.35 2.10 -7.22
C PRO A 29 11.60 1.90 -5.71
N ARG A 30 12.68 2.49 -5.19
CA ARG A 30 13.06 2.36 -3.77
C ARG A 30 12.04 3.06 -2.85
N MET A 31 11.99 2.63 -1.59
CA MET A 31 11.22 3.34 -0.57
C MET A 31 11.77 4.75 -0.34
N ASN A 32 10.86 5.73 -0.25
CA ASN A 32 11.20 7.10 0.11
C ASN A 32 11.47 7.19 1.60
N PHE A 33 12.51 7.92 1.98
CA PHE A 33 12.86 8.20 3.37
C PHE A 33 12.85 9.69 3.64
N ILE A 34 12.12 10.10 4.68
CA ILE A 34 11.94 11.49 5.07
C ILE A 34 12.33 11.63 6.54
N GLU A 35 13.20 12.58 6.85
CA GLU A 35 13.55 12.87 8.24
C GLU A 35 12.37 13.47 8.99
N ALA A 36 12.14 12.99 10.21
CA ALA A 36 11.06 13.45 11.05
C ALA A 36 11.41 13.38 12.54
N GLU A 37 10.57 14.00 13.35
CA GLU A 37 10.66 13.98 14.81
C GLU A 37 9.32 13.56 15.40
N ILE A 38 9.36 12.73 16.44
CA ILE A 38 8.14 12.32 17.14
C ILE A 38 7.53 13.51 17.88
N VAL A 39 6.25 13.75 17.65
CA VAL A 39 5.43 14.74 18.37
C VAL A 39 4.61 14.07 19.46
N GLU A 40 3.99 12.94 19.12
CA GLU A 40 3.12 12.19 20.03
C GLU A 40 3.32 10.69 19.81
N THR A 41 3.32 9.93 20.90
CA THR A 41 3.47 8.48 20.88
C THR A 41 2.22 7.79 21.40
N GLY A 42 1.99 6.58 20.89
CA GLY A 42 0.87 5.75 21.28
C GLY A 42 1.07 4.31 20.86
N VAL A 43 0.27 3.43 21.45
CA VAL A 43 0.28 2.01 21.10
C VAL A 43 -0.32 1.78 19.73
N ALA A 44 -1.34 2.56 19.33
CA ALA A 44 -2.04 2.39 18.05
C ALA A 44 -1.50 3.30 16.93
N SER A 45 -0.97 4.46 17.29
CA SER A 45 -0.48 5.45 16.33
C SER A 45 0.58 6.36 16.94
N ALA A 46 1.41 6.94 16.08
CA ALA A 46 2.32 8.03 16.40
C ALA A 46 2.04 9.24 15.51
N LEU A 47 2.29 10.44 16.02
CA LEU A 47 2.36 11.67 15.22
C LEU A 47 3.82 12.06 15.06
N VAL A 48 4.24 12.31 13.83
CA VAL A 48 5.60 12.75 13.51
C VAL A 48 5.56 14.07 12.74
N ARG A 49 6.49 14.96 13.04
CA ARG A 49 6.69 16.22 12.32
C ARG A 49 7.84 16.05 11.36
N LEU A 50 7.57 16.25 10.07
CA LEU A 50 8.60 16.30 9.03
C LEU A 50 9.42 17.57 9.17
N VAL A 51 10.62 17.61 8.61
CA VAL A 51 11.45 18.83 8.56
C VAL A 51 10.77 19.99 7.80
N THR A 52 9.80 19.70 6.93
CA THR A 52 8.96 20.69 6.25
C THR A 52 7.91 21.34 7.17
N GLY A 53 7.72 20.80 8.39
CA GLY A 53 6.72 21.25 9.35
C GLY A 53 5.41 20.48 9.32
N ALA A 54 5.14 19.72 8.24
CA ALA A 54 3.96 18.88 8.11
C ALA A 54 3.90 17.81 9.23
N VAL A 55 2.71 17.57 9.78
CA VAL A 55 2.49 16.56 10.81
C VAL A 55 1.78 15.36 10.20
N ILE A 56 2.41 14.20 10.27
CA ILE A 56 1.94 12.95 9.67
C ILE A 56 1.59 11.96 10.77
N ARG A 57 0.38 11.42 10.70
CA ARG A 57 -0.08 10.33 11.55
C ARG A 57 0.33 8.99 10.96
N CYS A 58 0.95 8.13 11.76
CA CYS A 58 1.41 6.81 11.36
C CYS A 58 0.74 5.75 12.24
N THR A 59 0.17 4.69 11.64
CA THR A 59 -0.48 3.59 12.39
C THR A 59 0.56 2.54 12.81
N VAL A 60 1.36 2.90 13.80
CA VAL A 60 2.48 2.11 14.36
C VAL A 60 2.41 2.04 15.88
N ASP A 61 3.03 1.03 16.46
CA ASP A 61 3.29 0.94 17.90
C ASP A 61 4.57 1.70 18.23
N ALA A 62 4.43 2.87 18.84
CA ALA A 62 5.54 3.73 19.25
C ALA A 62 5.60 3.91 20.77
N ARG A 63 5.10 2.96 21.55
CA ARG A 63 5.00 3.07 23.02
C ARG A 63 6.34 3.31 23.72
N ASP A 64 7.43 2.81 23.14
CA ASP A 64 8.78 2.87 23.72
C ASP A 64 9.54 4.13 23.28
N ALA A 65 8.99 4.89 22.34
CA ALA A 65 9.57 6.14 21.89
C ALA A 65 9.11 7.34 22.72
N ARG A 66 9.79 8.46 22.55
CA ARG A 66 9.53 9.72 23.26
C ARG A 66 9.32 10.85 22.27
N ALA A 67 8.50 11.82 22.67
CA ALA A 67 8.41 13.08 21.94
C ALA A 67 9.80 13.73 21.87
N GLY A 68 10.19 14.21 20.70
CA GLY A 68 11.52 14.74 20.42
C GLY A 68 12.50 13.72 19.79
N ASP A 69 12.18 12.43 19.82
CA ASP A 69 13.06 11.42 19.21
C ASP A 69 13.14 11.62 17.69
N LYS A 70 14.36 11.55 17.16
CA LYS A 70 14.63 11.58 15.72
C LYS A 70 14.26 10.24 15.10
N VAL A 71 13.46 10.30 14.05
CA VAL A 71 12.94 9.14 13.34
C VAL A 71 12.99 9.36 11.83
N THR A 72 12.91 8.28 11.07
CA THR A 72 12.75 8.33 9.62
C THR A 72 11.37 7.81 9.25
N LEU A 73 10.59 8.62 8.54
CA LEU A 73 9.36 8.17 7.87
C LEU A 73 9.73 7.48 6.55
N GLY A 74 9.29 6.24 6.39
CA GLY A 74 9.38 5.48 5.16
C GLY A 74 8.03 5.44 4.42
N MET A 75 8.04 5.75 3.13
CA MET A 75 6.86 5.66 2.26
C MET A 75 7.19 5.02 0.92
N ARG A 76 6.46 3.98 0.54
CA ARG A 76 6.67 3.35 -0.77
C ARG A 76 6.03 4.20 -1.88
N PRO A 77 6.65 4.30 -3.07
CA PRO A 77 6.13 5.11 -4.18
C PRO A 77 4.66 4.84 -4.52
N GLU A 78 4.24 3.58 -4.49
CA GLU A 78 2.89 3.14 -4.86
C GLU A 78 1.82 3.43 -3.81
N HIS A 79 2.18 3.97 -2.65
CA HIS A 79 1.25 4.27 -1.57
C HIS A 79 0.82 5.75 -1.49
N PHE A 80 1.41 6.64 -2.29
CA PHE A 80 0.96 8.03 -2.36
C PHE A 80 -0.40 8.16 -3.04
N ARG A 81 -1.16 9.18 -2.64
CA ARG A 81 -2.47 9.53 -3.23
C ARG A 81 -2.54 11.03 -3.51
N ILE A 82 -3.34 11.47 -4.48
CA ILE A 82 -3.51 12.90 -4.81
C ILE A 82 -4.87 13.45 -4.32
N ASP A 83 -5.88 12.59 -4.15
CA ASP A 83 -7.26 13.02 -3.85
C ASP A 83 -7.69 12.82 -2.38
N ALA A 84 -6.74 12.58 -1.48
CA ALA A 84 -7.02 12.41 -0.06
C ALA A 84 -6.66 13.67 0.74
N GLN A 85 -7.34 13.88 1.86
CA GLN A 85 -7.29 15.12 2.66
C GLN A 85 -6.53 14.97 3.99
N GLU A 86 -5.96 13.80 4.26
CA GLU A 86 -5.17 13.55 5.47
C GLU A 86 -3.69 13.40 5.14
N ASN A 87 -2.83 13.73 6.12
CA ASN A 87 -1.38 13.57 6.02
C ASN A 87 -0.81 14.14 4.70
N LEU A 88 -1.01 15.43 4.52
CA LEU A 88 -0.65 16.13 3.28
C LEU A 88 0.80 16.59 3.29
N ILE A 89 1.49 16.37 2.17
CA ILE A 89 2.79 16.95 1.87
C ILE A 89 2.74 17.66 0.52
N GLU A 90 3.32 18.84 0.46
CA GLU A 90 3.48 19.59 -0.79
C GLU A 90 4.83 19.24 -1.41
N THR A 91 4.82 18.96 -2.71
CA THR A 91 6.01 18.61 -3.48
C THR A 91 5.98 19.33 -4.83
N THR A 92 7.13 19.42 -5.50
CA THR A 92 7.19 19.98 -6.86
C THR A 92 7.71 18.92 -7.81
N VAL A 93 6.96 18.59 -8.85
CA VAL A 93 7.36 17.61 -9.85
C VAL A 93 8.58 18.12 -10.60
N THR A 94 9.66 17.34 -10.64
CA THR A 94 10.86 17.67 -11.42
C THR A 94 10.91 16.87 -12.71
N PHE A 95 10.51 15.62 -12.65
CA PHE A 95 10.55 14.70 -13.79
C PHE A 95 9.42 13.67 -13.71
N VAL A 96 8.92 13.25 -14.86
CA VAL A 96 7.81 12.30 -14.98
C VAL A 96 8.18 11.22 -16.00
N GLU A 97 8.03 9.96 -15.61
CA GLU A 97 8.15 8.80 -16.48
C GLU A 97 6.79 8.12 -16.63
N SER A 98 6.25 8.13 -17.85
CA SER A 98 5.02 7.41 -18.18
C SER A 98 5.36 6.02 -18.71
N LEU A 99 4.96 4.98 -17.97
CA LEU A 99 5.23 3.57 -18.27
C LEU A 99 3.96 2.86 -18.79
N GLY A 100 3.00 3.62 -19.31
CA GLY A 100 1.73 3.11 -19.83
C GLY A 100 0.68 2.94 -18.74
N SER A 101 0.79 1.90 -17.92
CA SER A 101 -0.19 1.64 -16.84
C SER A 101 0.07 2.43 -15.56
N THR A 102 1.30 2.91 -15.38
CA THR A 102 1.73 3.71 -14.24
C THR A 102 2.48 4.95 -14.70
N THR A 103 2.41 5.99 -13.88
CA THR A 103 3.19 7.23 -14.03
C THR A 103 4.07 7.36 -12.79
N HIS A 104 5.39 7.36 -12.97
CA HIS A 104 6.33 7.66 -11.90
C HIS A 104 6.64 9.14 -11.94
N ALA A 105 6.36 9.88 -10.87
CA ALA A 105 6.76 11.26 -10.73
C ALA A 105 7.86 11.38 -9.69
N TYR A 106 8.95 12.02 -10.10
CA TYR A 106 10.05 12.40 -9.23
C TYR A 106 9.82 13.84 -8.83
N CYS A 107 9.80 14.09 -7.54
CA CYS A 107 9.42 15.37 -6.98
C CYS A 107 10.54 15.90 -6.09
N ALA A 108 10.87 17.17 -6.27
CA ALA A 108 11.67 17.90 -5.29
C ALA A 108 10.88 17.96 -3.98
N PHE A 109 11.51 17.48 -2.91
CA PHE A 109 10.96 17.55 -1.57
C PHE A 109 12.08 17.97 -0.60
N PRO A 110 11.92 19.07 0.16
CA PRO A 110 12.96 19.61 1.03
C PRO A 110 13.07 18.78 2.31
N ALA A 111 13.48 17.50 2.22
CA ALA A 111 13.61 16.59 3.35
C ALA A 111 14.11 15.15 3.03
N ALA A 112 14.36 14.79 1.77
CA ALA A 112 14.71 13.42 1.42
C ALA A 112 16.03 13.02 2.10
N ALA A 113 15.96 12.03 3.00
CA ALA A 113 17.08 11.64 3.84
C ALA A 113 18.02 10.68 3.07
N GLN A 114 19.03 11.26 2.40
CA GLN A 114 20.45 10.85 2.27
C GLN A 114 21.03 11.15 0.87
N GLY A 115 21.73 12.29 0.73
CA GLY A 115 22.67 12.58 -0.36
C GLY A 115 22.11 13.50 -1.44
N ASP A 116 22.94 14.47 -1.87
CA ASP A 116 22.67 15.53 -2.85
C ASP A 116 21.69 15.11 -3.97
N GLY A 117 20.43 15.54 -3.85
CA GLY A 117 19.47 15.53 -4.95
C GLY A 117 18.54 14.32 -5.07
N GLU A 118 18.39 13.45 -4.06
CA GLU A 118 17.35 12.41 -4.13
C GLU A 118 15.93 13.03 -4.11
N ALA A 119 15.20 12.81 -5.20
CA ALA A 119 13.80 13.21 -5.36
C ALA A 119 12.85 12.22 -4.68
N LEU A 120 11.77 12.73 -4.10
CA LEU A 120 10.66 11.90 -3.65
C LEU A 120 10.01 11.26 -4.88
N THR A 121 9.95 9.94 -4.93
CA THR A 121 9.35 9.19 -6.03
C THR A 121 7.94 8.74 -5.63
N CYS A 122 6.95 9.09 -6.43
CA CYS A 122 5.59 8.56 -6.31
C CYS A 122 5.17 7.82 -7.58
N GLU A 123 4.47 6.71 -7.40
CA GLU A 123 3.87 5.93 -8.47
C GLU A 123 2.35 6.19 -8.44
N LEU A 124 1.83 6.60 -9.59
CA LEU A 124 0.44 7.03 -9.78
C LEU A 124 -0.19 6.23 -10.94
N ASP A 125 -1.51 6.29 -11.06
CA ASP A 125 -2.22 5.69 -12.20
C ASP A 125 -1.71 6.31 -13.52
N GLY A 126 -1.51 5.48 -14.55
CA GLY A 126 -0.98 5.91 -15.84
C GLY A 126 -1.82 6.95 -16.59
N LYS A 127 -3.09 7.17 -16.20
CA LYS A 127 -3.94 8.23 -16.73
C LYS A 127 -3.64 9.60 -16.11
N THR A 128 -2.87 9.64 -15.03
CA THR A 128 -2.48 10.88 -14.36
C THR A 128 -1.49 11.62 -15.25
N VAL A 129 -1.88 12.80 -15.71
CA VAL A 129 -1.03 13.67 -16.53
C VAL A 129 -0.40 14.71 -15.62
N LEU A 130 0.93 14.71 -15.56
CA LEU A 130 1.74 15.64 -14.78
C LEU A 130 2.81 16.25 -15.68
N CYS A 131 3.21 17.47 -15.37
CA CYS A 131 4.30 18.18 -16.01
C CYS A 131 5.39 18.55 -15.00
N GLY A 132 6.63 18.63 -15.47
CA GLY A 132 7.72 19.19 -14.66
C GLY A 132 7.39 20.64 -14.29
N GLY A 133 7.54 20.98 -13.01
CA GLY A 133 7.18 22.26 -12.41
C GLY A 133 5.83 22.27 -11.70
N ASP A 134 5.00 21.23 -11.85
CA ASP A 134 3.70 21.18 -11.18
C ASP A 134 3.87 21.08 -9.66
N ALA A 135 3.08 21.87 -8.92
CA ALA A 135 2.92 21.69 -7.49
C ALA A 135 1.96 20.53 -7.24
N LEU A 136 2.45 19.50 -6.55
CA LEU A 136 1.70 18.27 -6.30
C LEU A 136 1.49 18.09 -4.80
N MET A 137 0.23 18.09 -4.39
CA MET A 137 -0.18 17.75 -3.04
C MET A 137 -0.36 16.24 -2.93
N LEU A 138 0.49 15.59 -2.16
CA LEU A 138 0.43 14.15 -1.93
C LEU A 138 -0.12 13.88 -0.53
N SER A 139 -1.06 12.94 -0.45
CA SER A 139 -1.57 12.37 0.78
C SER A 139 -0.87 11.05 1.08
N ILE A 140 -0.57 10.86 2.37
CA ILE A 140 0.12 9.71 2.90
C ILE A 140 -0.81 8.91 3.82
N PRO A 141 -1.33 7.73 3.40
CA PRO A 141 -2.20 6.93 4.25
C PRO A 141 -1.48 6.51 5.56
N PRO A 142 -2.08 6.73 6.74
CA PRO A 142 -1.45 6.39 8.02
C PRO A 142 -1.00 4.93 8.14
N GLU A 143 -1.80 4.01 7.61
CA GLU A 143 -1.52 2.57 7.58
C GLU A 143 -0.38 2.20 6.63
N ALA A 144 -0.11 3.01 5.60
CA ALA A 144 0.95 2.76 4.65
C ALA A 144 2.34 3.18 5.17
N CYS A 145 2.38 4.00 6.22
CA CYS A 145 3.60 4.54 6.82
C CYS A 145 4.48 3.45 7.44
N TYR A 146 5.78 3.56 7.20
CA TYR A 146 6.83 2.87 7.94
C TYR A 146 7.54 3.91 8.81
N LEU A 147 7.89 3.56 10.03
CA LEU A 147 8.67 4.44 10.89
C LEU A 147 9.91 3.69 11.33
N PHE A 148 11.06 4.36 11.32
CA PHE A 148 12.33 3.82 11.80
C PHE A 148 12.93 4.73 12.86
N ASP A 149 13.51 4.16 13.91
CA ASP A 149 14.21 4.91 14.94
C ASP A 149 15.58 5.43 14.45
N ALA A 150 16.31 6.12 15.33
CA ALA A 150 17.64 6.65 15.03
C ALA A 150 18.69 5.56 14.72
N ALA A 151 18.48 4.31 15.17
CA ALA A 151 19.31 3.16 14.83
C ALA A 151 18.88 2.49 13.51
N GLY A 152 17.81 2.98 12.89
CA GLY A 152 17.24 2.43 11.67
C GLY A 152 16.39 1.18 11.89
N ILE A 153 15.97 0.89 13.12
CA ILE A 153 15.07 -0.23 13.45
C ILE A 153 13.62 0.19 13.24
N ALA A 154 12.84 -0.68 12.61
CA ALA A 154 11.44 -0.40 12.30
C ALA A 154 10.54 -0.51 13.53
N PHE A 155 9.66 0.47 13.70
CA PHE A 155 8.52 0.34 14.61
C PHE A 155 7.52 -0.69 14.08
N HIS A 156 6.87 -1.42 14.99
CA HIS A 156 5.86 -2.40 14.59
C HIS A 156 4.64 -1.69 13.99
N ARG A 157 4.24 -2.10 12.78
CA ARG A 157 3.07 -1.55 12.08
C ARG A 157 1.81 -2.34 12.41
N HIS A 158 0.69 -1.65 12.60
CA HIS A 158 -0.63 -2.30 12.77
C HIS A 158 -1.37 -2.55 11.46
N ALA A 159 -0.77 -2.15 10.33
CA ALA A 159 -1.35 -2.39 9.02
C ALA A 159 -1.52 -3.89 8.77
N ALA A 160 -2.73 -4.28 8.37
CA ALA A 160 -3.03 -5.66 8.02
C ALA A 160 -2.16 -6.09 6.82
N MET A 161 -1.47 -7.23 6.95
CA MET A 161 -0.88 -7.88 5.77
C MET A 161 -2.00 -8.21 4.79
N PRO A 162 -1.80 -8.04 3.48
CA PRO A 162 -2.76 -8.51 2.50
C PRO A 162 -2.97 -10.02 2.72
N THR A 163 -4.17 -10.40 3.15
CA THR A 163 -4.53 -11.80 3.34
C THR A 163 -4.45 -12.54 2.03
N ARG A 164 -3.78 -13.71 2.03
CA ARG A 164 -3.77 -14.63 0.89
C ARG A 164 -5.20 -14.99 0.50
N ARG A 165 -5.69 -14.46 -0.61
CA ARG A 165 -6.84 -15.05 -1.31
C ARG A 165 -6.32 -16.16 -2.22
N CYS A 166 -6.29 -17.38 -1.69
CA CYS A 166 -6.09 -18.55 -2.52
C CYS A 166 -7.46 -19.03 -2.99
N ASN A 167 -7.88 -18.62 -4.19
CA ASN A 167 -8.97 -19.30 -4.87
C ASN A 167 -8.43 -20.62 -5.43
N LEU A 168 -8.53 -21.71 -4.67
CA LEU A 168 -8.55 -23.05 -5.27
C LEU A 168 -9.90 -23.21 -5.98
N ALA A 169 -10.00 -22.69 -7.20
CA ALA A 169 -10.95 -23.24 -8.15
C ALA A 169 -10.42 -24.62 -8.54
N SER A 170 -11.14 -25.64 -8.09
CA SER A 170 -10.92 -27.06 -8.36
C SER A 170 -10.61 -27.31 -9.84
N ALA A 171 -9.39 -27.80 -10.10
CA ALA A 171 -9.03 -28.37 -11.38
C ALA A 171 -9.94 -29.58 -11.65
N GLY A 172 -10.73 -29.48 -12.72
CA GLY A 172 -11.44 -30.63 -13.27
C GLY A 172 -10.43 -31.66 -13.77
N SER A 173 -10.62 -32.92 -13.36
CA SER A 173 -9.97 -34.07 -13.98
C SER A 173 -11.06 -35.00 -14.50
N ALA A 174 -11.01 -35.23 -15.82
CA ALA A 174 -11.86 -36.15 -16.55
C ALA A 174 -11.27 -37.57 -16.50
N ALA A 175 -12.12 -38.59 -16.36
CA ALA A 175 -12.03 -39.87 -17.09
C ALA A 175 -13.17 -40.85 -16.73
N GLY A 176 -14.04 -41.12 -17.70
CA GLY A 176 -14.35 -42.46 -18.21
C GLY A 176 -15.11 -43.49 -17.36
N GLY A 177 -16.34 -43.81 -17.80
CA GLY A 177 -17.00 -45.08 -17.47
C GLY A 177 -18.51 -45.07 -17.69
N ALA A 178 -18.99 -45.47 -18.87
CA ALA A 178 -20.39 -45.75 -19.18
C ALA A 178 -20.64 -47.29 -19.19
N PRO A 179 -21.87 -47.79 -19.45
CA PRO A 179 -23.11 -47.62 -18.67
C PRO A 179 -23.81 -48.98 -18.41
N ALA A 180 -24.78 -49.07 -17.50
CA ALA A 180 -26.00 -49.90 -17.63
C ALA A 180 -26.88 -49.92 -16.36
N SER A 181 -28.14 -49.52 -16.53
CA SER A 181 -29.36 -50.35 -16.34
C SER A 181 -30.53 -49.61 -15.66
N ARG A 182 -31.66 -49.59 -16.40
CA ARG A 182 -33.10 -49.68 -16.03
C ARG A 182 -33.54 -49.08 -14.68
N ALA A 183 -34.63 -48.33 -14.58
CA ALA A 183 -35.94 -48.54 -15.20
C ALA A 183 -36.80 -47.25 -15.18
N ALA A 184 -37.79 -47.25 -16.06
CA ALA A 184 -38.81 -46.24 -16.31
C ALA A 184 -39.79 -46.01 -15.14
N VAL A 185 -40.45 -44.83 -15.13
CA VAL A 185 -41.92 -44.68 -15.24
C VAL A 185 -42.28 -43.20 -15.44
N ALA A 186 -43.37 -42.99 -16.17
CA ALA A 186 -43.81 -41.81 -16.93
C ALA A 186 -44.48 -40.65 -16.15
N PRO A 187 -44.65 -39.46 -16.78
CA PRO A 187 -45.49 -38.30 -16.35
C PRO A 187 -46.97 -38.51 -16.81
N PRO A 188 -47.94 -37.54 -16.79
CA PRO A 188 -47.90 -36.07 -16.60
C PRO A 188 -49.06 -35.47 -15.75
N GLY A 189 -49.08 -34.13 -15.65
CA GLY A 189 -50.21 -33.36 -15.13
C GLY A 189 -49.96 -31.83 -15.19
N GLU A 190 -50.18 -31.25 -16.37
CA GLU A 190 -50.49 -29.82 -16.56
C GLU A 190 -51.87 -29.47 -15.95
N PRO A 191 -52.37 -28.22 -16.07
CA PRO A 191 -51.79 -26.91 -15.72
C PRO A 191 -52.81 -26.11 -14.86
N ASP A 192 -52.48 -24.90 -14.40
CA ASP A 192 -53.54 -23.89 -14.31
C ASP A 192 -53.01 -22.47 -14.53
N LEU A 193 -53.78 -21.76 -15.34
CA LEU A 193 -53.61 -20.44 -15.91
C LEU A 193 -54.52 -19.47 -15.15
N LEU A 194 -54.29 -18.16 -15.36
CA LEU A 194 -55.09 -17.01 -14.88
C LEU A 194 -54.79 -16.60 -13.42
N SER A 195 -54.64 -15.32 -13.07
CA SER A 195 -55.15 -14.12 -13.72
C SER A 195 -54.54 -12.83 -13.12
N ALA A 196 -54.59 -11.77 -13.93
CA ALA A 196 -54.61 -10.33 -13.59
C ALA A 196 -53.27 -9.73 -13.11
N LEU A 197 -52.54 -8.90 -13.87
CA LEU A 197 -52.85 -7.60 -14.51
C LEU A 197 -53.47 -6.55 -13.58
N ASP A 198 -52.88 -5.34 -13.68
CA ASP A 198 -53.38 -4.03 -13.24
C ASP A 198 -53.25 -3.69 -11.73
N THR A 199 -52.74 -2.55 -11.27
CA THR A 199 -52.42 -1.24 -11.89
C THR A 199 -51.41 -0.49 -10.98
N LEU A 200 -50.58 0.35 -11.59
CA LEU A 200 -49.83 1.47 -11.00
C LEU A 200 -50.78 2.52 -10.36
N PRO A 201 -50.30 3.47 -9.54
CA PRO A 201 -49.49 4.61 -9.99
C PRO A 201 -48.07 4.67 -9.41
#